data_AF-D0YZB8-F1
#
_entry.id   AF-D0YZB8-F1
#
_cell.length_a   1.000
_cell.length_b   1.000
_cell.length_c   1.000
_cell.angle_alpha   90.00
_cell.angle_beta   90.00
_cell.angle_gamma   90.00
#
_symmetry.space_group_name_H-M   'P 1'
#
loop_
_entity.id
_entity.type
_entity.pdbx_description
1 polymer ?
#
loop_
_entity_poly.entity_id
_entity_poly.type
_entity_poly.pdbx_seq_one_letter_code
_entity_poly.pdbx_strand_id
1 'polypeptide(L)'
;MPKKGFEQLNQRALKKGEKTFANPRNAAAGSLRQLDSKVTATRPLSFYAYAVGIVEGRELEGSQYDRLCQLKSWGFPMSPEIRRVDSIEEVIRYHQMIGEKRESLEYDIDGVVIKVDKVDTQLQLGFVARAPRWAIAYKFPAQEEMTLLNNVEFQVGRTGAITPVAKLEPVFVGGVTVSNATLHNADEIARLGVMVGDTVIIRRAGDVIPQIVSVVESRRPADASPVIFPTECPVCQSKVERIEGEAVARCTGGLFCQAQRKEALKHFVSRKALDVDGCGEKVIEQLVDREMVTTPADLFRLSAGVVTALDRMGPKSAQKLVDALGNAKETTLSRFIYSLGIREVGEATAANLAHYFETLEALMTASKDQLIEVPDVGEIVAAHIFNFFREEHNLAVVNDLRDVGIHWPDIEKVADDVELPFEGKTVVLTGSLSQLSRTEAKEALQKLGAKVTGSVSKKTDLVVAGEAAGSKLTKAQELGIEVWDEQQLIDFMQR
;
A
#
# COMPACT_ATOMS: atom_id res chain seq x y z
N MET A 1 5.68 6.01 -21.92
CA MET A 1 5.84 5.82 -23.38
C MET A 1 5.38 7.10 -24.03
N PRO A 2 6.14 7.71 -24.96
CA PRO A 2 5.70 8.91 -25.69
C PRO A 2 4.40 8.65 -26.47
N LYS A 3 3.55 9.68 -26.63
CA LYS A 3 2.23 9.61 -27.30
C LYS A 3 2.34 9.01 -28.70
N LYS A 4 3.26 9.52 -29.52
CA LYS A 4 3.54 9.01 -30.87
C LYS A 4 3.94 7.53 -30.88
N GLY A 5 4.75 7.11 -29.90
CA GLY A 5 5.16 5.71 -29.77
C GLY A 5 4.00 4.80 -29.39
N PHE A 6 3.13 5.27 -28.49
CA PHE A 6 1.91 4.57 -28.09
C PHE A 6 0.91 4.41 -29.25
N GLU A 7 0.68 5.48 -30.03
CA GLU A 7 -0.19 5.43 -31.21
C GLU A 7 0.30 4.42 -32.25
N GLN A 8 1.60 4.46 -32.57
CA GLN A 8 2.21 3.49 -33.50
C GLN A 8 2.07 2.05 -32.99
N LEU A 9 2.20 1.84 -31.67
CA LEU A 9 2.06 0.53 -31.06
C LEU A 9 0.63 -0.01 -31.21
N ASN A 10 -0.37 0.82 -30.91
CA ASN A 10 -1.77 0.45 -31.04
C ASN A 10 -2.17 0.24 -32.51
N GLN A 11 -1.68 1.08 -33.44
CA GLN A 11 -1.92 0.88 -34.87
C GLN A 11 -1.35 -0.46 -35.37
N ARG A 12 -0.16 -0.86 -34.91
CA ARG A 12 0.42 -2.17 -35.24
C ARG A 12 -0.40 -3.31 -34.66
N ALA A 13 -0.86 -3.20 -33.41
CA ALA A 13 -1.72 -4.20 -32.78
C ALA A 13 -3.05 -4.36 -33.53
N LEU A 14 -3.72 -3.25 -33.88
CA LEU A 14 -4.97 -3.27 -34.65
C LEU A 14 -4.80 -3.96 -36.01
N LYS A 15 -3.72 -3.66 -36.74
CA LYS A 15 -3.43 -4.31 -38.04
C LYS A 15 -3.23 -5.83 -37.93
N LYS A 16 -2.85 -6.33 -36.74
CA LYS A 16 -2.67 -7.76 -36.46
C LYS A 16 -3.88 -8.42 -35.78
N GLY A 17 -4.95 -7.67 -35.52
CA GLY A 17 -6.10 -8.16 -34.74
C GLY A 17 -5.77 -8.41 -33.26
N GLU A 18 -4.68 -7.82 -32.76
CA GLU A 18 -4.26 -7.94 -31.36
C GLU A 18 -4.96 -6.89 -30.48
N LYS A 19 -5.06 -7.18 -29.17
CA LYS A 19 -5.61 -6.23 -28.19
C LYS A 19 -4.74 -4.98 -28.09
N THR A 20 -5.35 -3.81 -28.13
CA THR A 20 -4.67 -2.51 -27.93
C THR A 20 -4.51 -2.16 -26.45
N PHE A 21 -3.63 -1.23 -26.16
CA PHE A 21 -3.49 -0.64 -24.84
C PHE A 21 -4.40 0.58 -24.69
N ALA A 22 -5.00 0.74 -23.51
CA ALA A 22 -5.91 1.86 -23.23
C ALA A 22 -5.19 3.23 -23.14
N ASN A 23 -3.98 3.25 -22.58
CA ASN A 23 -3.20 4.48 -22.40
C ASN A 23 -1.68 4.21 -22.39
N PRO A 24 -0.85 5.27 -22.56
CA PRO A 24 0.61 5.15 -22.57
C PRO A 24 1.23 4.57 -21.28
N ARG A 25 0.59 4.74 -20.11
CA ARG A 25 1.05 4.18 -18.83
C ARG A 25 0.96 2.64 -18.86
N ASN A 26 -0.20 2.11 -19.22
CA ASN A 26 -0.42 0.67 -19.33
C ASN A 26 0.42 0.05 -20.46
N ALA A 27 0.55 0.76 -21.59
CA ALA A 27 1.41 0.34 -22.69
C ALA A 27 2.88 0.24 -22.26
N ALA A 28 3.40 1.21 -21.50
CA ALA A 28 4.77 1.19 -20.99
C ALA A 28 4.99 0.02 -20.01
N ALA A 29 4.08 -0.16 -19.05
CA ALA A 29 4.18 -1.25 -18.07
C ALA A 29 4.13 -2.64 -18.74
N GLY A 30 3.19 -2.85 -19.65
CA GLY A 30 3.08 -4.10 -20.41
C GLY A 30 4.28 -4.33 -21.33
N SER A 31 4.83 -3.26 -21.92
CA SER A 31 6.02 -3.33 -22.77
C SER A 31 7.30 -3.66 -22.01
N LEU A 32 7.44 -3.21 -20.76
CA LEU A 32 8.61 -3.46 -19.94
C LEU A 32 8.59 -4.86 -19.28
N ARG A 33 7.40 -5.35 -18.92
CA ARG A 33 7.20 -6.65 -18.22
C ARG A 33 7.07 -7.83 -19.19
N GLN A 34 7.96 -7.91 -20.17
CA GLN A 34 8.03 -9.04 -21.11
C GLN A 34 9.10 -10.04 -20.65
N LEU A 35 8.81 -11.34 -20.77
CA LEU A 35 9.80 -12.39 -20.48
C LEU A 35 10.95 -12.37 -21.51
N ASP A 36 10.62 -12.16 -22.78
CA ASP A 36 11.61 -11.99 -23.84
C ASP A 36 11.92 -10.50 -24.02
N SER A 37 13.15 -10.10 -23.67
CA SER A 37 13.64 -8.73 -23.80
C SER A 37 13.66 -8.23 -25.24
N LYS A 38 13.71 -9.12 -26.24
CA LYS A 38 13.61 -8.75 -27.66
C LYS A 38 12.25 -8.12 -27.98
N VAL A 39 11.19 -8.55 -27.30
CA VAL A 39 9.86 -7.93 -27.46
C VAL A 39 9.92 -6.49 -26.95
N THR A 40 10.48 -6.26 -25.76
CA THR A 40 10.66 -4.92 -25.17
C THR A 40 11.47 -4.02 -26.10
N ALA A 41 12.55 -4.52 -26.71
CA ALA A 41 13.41 -3.76 -27.62
C ALA A 41 12.67 -3.22 -28.86
N THR A 42 11.54 -3.82 -29.27
CA THR A 42 10.71 -3.30 -30.38
C THR A 42 9.72 -2.21 -29.96
N ARG A 43 9.60 -1.94 -28.66
CA ARG A 43 8.63 -1.01 -28.09
C ARG A 43 9.29 0.37 -27.93
N PRO A 44 8.62 1.48 -28.30
CA PRO A 44 9.19 2.82 -28.23
C PRO A 44 9.18 3.36 -26.78
N LEU A 45 9.93 2.71 -25.90
CA LEU A 45 10.07 3.13 -24.51
C LEU A 45 11.08 4.30 -24.40
N SER A 46 10.83 5.16 -23.42
CA SER A 46 11.70 6.30 -23.10
C SER A 46 11.68 6.52 -21.59
N PHE A 47 12.70 7.21 -21.07
CA PHE A 47 12.96 7.35 -19.65
C PHE A 47 13.34 8.79 -19.31
N TYR A 48 13.03 9.22 -18.08
CA TYR A 48 13.56 10.42 -17.45
C TYR A 48 13.95 10.10 -16.01
N ALA A 49 15.16 10.50 -15.61
CA ALA A 49 15.60 10.38 -14.23
C ALA A 49 14.95 11.47 -13.36
N TYR A 50 14.57 11.12 -12.13
CA TYR A 50 13.89 12.05 -11.20
C TYR A 50 14.36 11.96 -9.74
N ALA A 51 15.17 10.96 -9.38
CA ALA A 51 15.72 10.76 -8.05
C ALA A 51 16.88 9.75 -8.09
N VAL A 52 17.62 9.69 -6.99
CA VAL A 52 18.63 8.65 -6.71
C VAL A 52 18.15 7.75 -5.58
N GLY A 53 18.52 6.47 -5.63
CA GLY A 53 18.29 5.50 -4.56
C GLY A 53 19.55 5.33 -3.72
N ILE A 54 20.20 4.18 -3.85
CA ILE A 54 21.50 3.87 -3.25
C ILE A 54 22.61 4.59 -4.02
N VAL A 55 23.55 5.19 -3.30
CA VAL A 55 24.70 5.90 -3.85
C VAL A 55 25.91 5.56 -3.00
N GLU A 56 26.91 4.94 -3.63
CA GLU A 56 28.14 4.48 -2.98
C GLU A 56 29.35 5.03 -3.73
N GLY A 57 30.39 5.43 -3.00
CA GLY A 57 31.67 5.83 -3.58
C GLY A 57 31.67 7.11 -4.42
N ARG A 58 30.57 7.89 -4.42
CA ARG A 58 30.49 9.18 -5.10
C ARG A 58 29.71 10.22 -4.29
N GLU A 59 30.20 11.44 -4.33
CA GLU A 59 29.49 12.59 -3.79
C GLU A 59 28.46 13.09 -4.81
N LEU A 60 27.27 13.38 -4.29
CA LEU A 60 26.19 14.01 -5.04
C LEU A 60 25.98 15.43 -4.55
N GLU A 61 25.51 16.28 -5.45
CA GLU A 61 25.19 17.67 -5.14
C GLU A 61 24.19 17.81 -3.97
N GLY A 62 24.26 18.93 -3.24
CA GLY A 62 23.42 19.19 -2.06
C GLY A 62 21.95 19.56 -2.37
N SER A 63 21.62 19.74 -3.66
CA SER A 63 20.30 20.13 -4.16
C SER A 63 19.72 19.03 -5.05
N GLN A 64 18.39 18.86 -5.00
CA GLN A 64 17.63 17.98 -5.88
C GLN A 64 17.80 18.38 -7.34
N TYR A 65 17.71 19.67 -7.67
CA TYR A 65 17.91 20.15 -9.03
C TYR A 65 19.34 19.87 -9.52
N ASP A 66 20.34 20.20 -8.70
CA ASP A 66 21.75 20.02 -9.08
C ASP A 66 22.11 18.54 -9.22
N ARG A 67 21.53 17.64 -8.40
CA ARG A 67 21.63 16.18 -8.61
C ARG A 67 21.07 15.73 -9.94
N LEU A 68 19.95 16.28 -10.41
CA LEU A 68 19.39 15.94 -11.72
C LEU A 68 20.29 16.46 -12.85
N CYS A 69 20.88 17.63 -12.70
CA CYS A 69 21.89 18.15 -13.63
C CYS A 69 23.15 17.26 -13.66
N GLN A 70 23.60 16.78 -12.50
CA GLN A 70 24.72 15.84 -12.39
C GLN A 70 24.41 14.50 -13.07
N LEU A 71 23.22 13.92 -12.84
CA LEU A 71 22.79 12.72 -13.56
C LEU A 71 22.72 12.95 -15.08
N LYS A 72 22.29 14.14 -15.51
CA LYS A 72 22.28 14.52 -16.93
C LYS A 72 23.70 14.55 -17.51
N SER A 73 24.68 15.06 -16.78
CA SER A 73 26.08 15.06 -17.24
C SER A 73 26.67 13.65 -17.33
N TRP A 74 26.13 12.69 -16.58
CA TRP A 74 26.48 11.26 -16.70
C TRP A 74 25.73 10.51 -17.81
N GLY A 75 24.88 11.20 -18.57
CA GLY A 75 24.15 10.63 -19.71
C GLY A 75 22.73 10.16 -19.40
N PHE A 76 22.21 10.39 -18.20
CA PHE A 76 20.80 10.12 -17.91
C PHE A 76 19.90 11.20 -18.53
N PRO A 77 18.77 10.83 -19.16
CA PRO A 77 17.84 11.81 -19.68
C PRO A 77 17.16 12.59 -18.55
N MET A 78 17.15 13.91 -18.67
CA MET A 78 16.49 14.85 -17.76
C MET A 78 15.36 15.55 -18.51
N SER A 79 14.17 15.64 -17.90
CA SER A 79 13.04 16.31 -18.53
C SER A 79 13.35 17.79 -18.78
N PRO A 80 13.04 18.32 -19.98
CA PRO A 80 13.24 19.74 -20.29
C PRO A 80 12.34 20.65 -19.47
N GLU A 81 11.26 20.11 -18.88
CA GLU A 81 10.30 20.90 -18.11
C GLU A 81 10.74 21.11 -16.67
N ILE A 82 11.80 20.47 -16.17
CA ILE A 82 12.25 20.65 -14.77
C ILE A 82 12.67 22.10 -14.52
N ARG A 83 12.16 22.68 -13.44
CA ARG A 83 12.46 24.06 -13.04
C ARG A 83 12.70 24.15 -11.53
N ARG A 84 13.75 24.86 -11.13
CA ARG A 84 13.94 25.34 -9.75
C ARG A 84 13.18 26.65 -9.58
N VAL A 85 12.45 26.77 -8.47
CA VAL A 85 11.62 27.93 -8.13
C VAL A 85 11.84 28.28 -6.66
N ASP A 86 11.70 29.55 -6.32
CA ASP A 86 12.10 30.08 -5.01
C ASP A 86 10.90 30.46 -4.12
N SER A 87 9.66 30.36 -4.61
CA SER A 87 8.45 30.64 -3.81
C SER A 87 7.24 29.76 -4.17
N ILE A 88 6.23 29.74 -3.28
CA ILE A 88 4.97 29.04 -3.51
C ILE A 88 4.18 29.64 -4.70
N GLU A 89 4.26 30.95 -4.89
CA GLU A 89 3.64 31.65 -6.02
C GLU A 89 4.28 31.22 -7.35
N GLU A 90 5.59 30.98 -7.38
CA GLU A 90 6.26 30.41 -8.55
C GLU A 90 5.86 28.96 -8.79
N VAL A 91 5.70 28.16 -7.74
CA VAL A 91 5.18 26.80 -7.85
C VAL A 91 3.78 26.80 -8.48
N ILE A 92 2.88 27.66 -8.01
CA ILE A 92 1.51 27.77 -8.54
C ILE A 92 1.52 28.22 -10.01
N ARG A 93 2.32 29.25 -10.35
CA ARG A 93 2.47 29.71 -11.74
C ARG A 93 3.04 28.64 -12.65
N TYR A 94 4.04 27.89 -12.18
CA TYR A 94 4.63 26.78 -12.93
C TYR A 94 3.61 25.66 -13.17
N HIS A 95 2.82 25.29 -12.16
CA HIS A 95 1.73 24.31 -12.30
C HIS A 95 0.72 24.75 -13.36
N GLN A 96 0.26 26.00 -13.34
CA GLN A 96 -0.68 26.54 -14.34
C GLN A 96 -0.07 26.49 -15.76
N MET A 97 1.16 26.96 -15.92
CA MET A 97 1.87 26.95 -17.20
C MET A 97 2.03 25.53 -17.78
N ILE A 98 2.41 24.54 -16.95
CA ILE A 98 2.50 23.15 -17.42
C ILE A 98 1.12 22.57 -17.72
N GLY A 99 0.09 22.95 -16.95
CA GLY A 99 -1.29 22.56 -17.23
C GLY A 99 -1.77 23.01 -18.61
N GLU A 100 -1.47 24.26 -19.01
CA GLU A 100 -1.77 24.79 -20.34
C GLU A 100 -0.97 24.08 -21.45
N LYS A 101 0.28 23.68 -21.17
CA LYS A 101 1.13 22.94 -22.11
C LYS A 101 0.84 21.44 -22.18
N ARG A 102 0.01 20.89 -21.29
CA ARG A 102 -0.18 19.45 -21.12
C ARG A 102 -0.46 18.71 -22.42
N GLU A 103 -1.36 19.23 -23.25
CA GLU A 103 -1.76 18.59 -24.50
C GLU A 103 -0.66 18.61 -25.57
N SER A 104 0.20 19.63 -25.57
CA SER A 104 1.27 19.78 -26.56
C SER A 104 2.54 18.98 -26.23
N LEU A 105 2.67 18.47 -25.00
CA LEU A 105 3.79 17.59 -24.64
C LEU A 105 3.72 16.25 -25.39
N GLU A 106 4.90 15.74 -25.75
CA GLU A 106 5.06 14.46 -26.47
C GLU A 106 4.74 13.22 -25.61
N TYR A 107 4.39 13.41 -24.34
CA TYR A 107 4.10 12.38 -23.36
C TYR A 107 3.00 12.84 -22.42
N ASP A 108 2.27 11.88 -21.84
CA ASP A 108 1.24 12.18 -20.86
C ASP A 108 1.84 12.54 -19.51
N ILE A 109 1.24 13.54 -18.86
CA ILE A 109 1.48 13.91 -17.47
C ILE A 109 0.14 14.07 -16.75
N ASP A 110 0.15 13.83 -15.44
CA ASP A 110 -1.03 13.88 -14.56
C ASP A 110 -0.94 14.98 -13.48
N GLY A 111 0.15 15.75 -13.51
CA GLY A 111 0.43 16.84 -12.57
C GLY A 111 1.90 17.24 -12.60
N VAL A 112 2.30 18.01 -11.59
CA VAL A 112 3.71 18.32 -11.31
C VAL A 112 4.09 17.77 -9.93
N VAL A 113 5.33 17.32 -9.76
CA VAL A 113 5.84 16.91 -8.44
C VAL A 113 6.66 18.05 -7.87
N ILE A 114 6.21 18.57 -6.73
CA ILE A 114 6.92 19.61 -5.98
C ILE A 114 7.82 18.91 -4.97
N LYS A 115 9.09 19.28 -4.93
CA LYS A 115 10.09 18.72 -4.01
C LYS A 115 10.81 19.85 -3.31
N VAL A 116 11.07 19.71 -2.01
CA VAL A 116 12.04 20.55 -1.31
C VAL A 116 13.40 20.39 -1.97
N ASP A 117 14.03 21.47 -2.42
CA ASP A 117 15.25 21.37 -3.22
C ASP A 117 16.47 20.95 -2.40
N LYS A 118 16.64 21.48 -1.19
CA LYS A 118 17.77 21.13 -0.32
C LYS A 118 17.65 19.70 0.21
N VAL A 119 18.65 18.86 -0.07
CA VAL A 119 18.64 17.44 0.30
C VAL A 119 18.71 17.26 1.83
N ASP A 120 19.49 18.08 2.53
CA ASP A 120 19.57 18.00 4.00
C ASP A 120 18.20 18.21 4.66
N THR A 121 17.39 19.10 4.09
CA THR A 121 16.02 19.32 4.54
C THR A 121 15.12 18.13 4.22
N GLN A 122 15.28 17.48 3.05
CA GLN A 122 14.56 16.24 2.75
C GLN A 122 14.88 15.14 3.77
N LEU A 123 16.16 14.96 4.12
CA LEU A 123 16.61 13.99 5.12
C LEU A 123 16.03 14.26 6.50
N GLN A 124 15.96 15.53 6.91
CA GLN A 124 15.34 15.93 8.18
C GLN A 124 13.82 15.67 8.19
N LEU A 125 13.13 15.96 7.08
CA LEU A 125 11.68 15.78 6.97
C LEU A 125 11.31 14.29 6.98
N GLY A 126 12.11 13.44 6.34
CA GLY A 126 11.94 11.99 6.35
C GLY A 126 10.70 11.50 5.60
N PHE A 127 10.20 10.33 6.01
CA PHE A 127 9.11 9.60 5.36
C PHE A 127 8.03 9.22 6.38
N VAL A 128 6.79 9.17 5.91
CA VAL A 128 5.73 8.36 6.53
C VAL A 128 5.72 6.98 5.86
N ALA A 129 4.91 6.04 6.37
CA ALA A 129 4.90 4.64 5.91
C ALA A 129 4.81 4.43 4.38
N ARG A 130 4.21 5.37 3.63
CA ARG A 130 3.98 5.22 2.18
C ARG A 130 4.49 6.39 1.31
N ALA A 131 5.03 7.46 1.91
CA ALA A 131 5.37 8.67 1.15
C ALA A 131 6.43 9.54 1.85
N PRO A 132 7.23 10.32 1.10
CA PRO A 132 8.11 11.35 1.67
C PRO A 132 7.30 12.53 2.25
N ARG A 133 7.81 13.17 3.30
CA ARG A 133 7.23 14.41 3.86
C ARG A 133 7.67 15.69 3.11
N TRP A 134 8.67 15.56 2.23
CA TRP A 134 9.34 16.66 1.53
C TRP A 134 8.95 16.77 0.05
N ALA A 135 8.01 15.96 -0.42
CA ALA A 135 7.51 16.03 -1.79
C ALA A 135 6.01 15.77 -1.87
N ILE A 136 5.34 16.41 -2.83
CA ILE A 136 3.92 16.24 -3.10
C ILE A 136 3.67 16.23 -4.61
N ALA A 137 2.74 15.37 -5.06
CA ALA A 137 2.24 15.41 -6.43
C ALA A 137 1.06 16.40 -6.50
N TYR A 138 1.27 17.56 -7.10
CA TYR A 138 0.22 18.55 -7.37
C TYR A 138 -0.44 18.19 -8.71
N LYS A 139 -1.53 17.43 -8.63
CA LYS A 139 -2.27 16.90 -9.78
C LYS A 139 -3.07 17.98 -10.49
N PHE A 140 -3.17 17.88 -11.81
CA PHE A 140 -4.12 18.69 -12.58
C PHE A 140 -5.56 18.32 -12.20
N PRO A 141 -6.53 19.23 -12.42
CA PRO A 141 -7.94 18.88 -12.35
C PRO A 141 -8.21 17.60 -13.16
N ALA A 142 -8.87 16.65 -12.53
CA ALA A 142 -9.27 15.42 -13.20
C ALA A 142 -10.20 15.76 -14.37
N GLN A 143 -10.06 15.03 -15.48
CA GLN A 143 -11.06 15.11 -16.54
C GLN A 143 -12.39 14.61 -15.99
N GLU A 144 -13.44 15.40 -16.20
CA GLU A 144 -14.80 15.07 -15.83
C GLU A 144 -15.58 14.74 -17.10
N GLU A 145 -16.38 13.69 -17.05
CA GLU A 145 -17.23 13.26 -18.16
C GLU A 145 -18.63 12.94 -17.64
N MET A 146 -19.62 13.09 -18.50
CA MET A 146 -21.00 12.75 -18.18
C MET A 146 -21.33 11.34 -18.66
N THR A 147 -22.02 10.57 -17.83
CA THR A 147 -22.54 9.25 -18.24
C THR A 147 -23.82 8.91 -17.51
N LEU A 148 -24.52 7.89 -17.98
CA LEU A 148 -25.76 7.40 -17.38
C LEU A 148 -25.45 6.44 -16.21
N LEU A 149 -26.16 6.60 -15.10
CA LEU A 149 -26.16 5.63 -14.00
C LEU A 149 -27.17 4.52 -14.29
N ASN A 150 -26.70 3.38 -14.80
CA ASN A 150 -27.54 2.26 -15.19
C ASN A 150 -28.07 1.46 -14.00
N ASN A 151 -27.27 1.30 -12.95
CA ASN A 151 -27.65 0.57 -11.73
C ASN A 151 -26.74 0.91 -10.55
N VAL A 152 -27.10 0.53 -9.34
CA VAL A 152 -26.20 0.52 -8.18
C VAL A 152 -26.17 -0.89 -7.59
N GLU A 153 -24.98 -1.48 -7.51
CA GLU A 153 -24.74 -2.75 -6.82
C GLU A 153 -24.16 -2.52 -5.44
N PHE A 154 -24.48 -3.38 -4.47
CA PHE A 154 -23.97 -3.31 -3.11
C PHE A 154 -22.98 -4.44 -2.87
N GLN A 155 -21.69 -4.10 -2.81
CA GLN A 155 -20.62 -5.06 -2.57
C GLN A 155 -20.38 -5.24 -1.07
N VAL A 156 -20.19 -6.47 -0.63
CA VAL A 156 -19.91 -6.81 0.76
C VAL A 156 -18.42 -7.06 0.90
N GLY A 157 -17.72 -6.17 1.59
CA GLY A 157 -16.29 -6.30 1.88
C GLY A 157 -15.99 -7.27 3.02
N ARG A 158 -14.69 -7.49 3.27
CA ARG A 158 -14.16 -8.38 4.31
C ARG A 158 -14.82 -8.23 5.68
N THR A 159 -14.94 -7.00 6.17
CA THR A 159 -15.46 -6.70 7.51
C THR A 159 -16.99 -6.55 7.52
N GLY A 160 -17.66 -7.05 6.48
CA GLY A 160 -19.10 -6.88 6.28
C GLY A 160 -19.49 -5.52 5.71
N ALA A 161 -18.57 -4.57 5.56
CA ALA A 161 -18.82 -3.26 4.97
C ALA A 161 -19.56 -3.37 3.64
N ILE A 162 -20.73 -2.73 3.55
CA ILE A 162 -21.54 -2.70 2.35
C ILE A 162 -21.23 -1.42 1.59
N THR A 163 -20.55 -1.55 0.47
CA THR A 163 -20.12 -0.43 -0.37
C THR A 163 -21.01 -0.35 -1.62
N PRO A 164 -21.71 0.78 -1.82
CA PRO A 164 -22.46 1.00 -3.04
C PRO A 164 -21.51 1.32 -4.21
N VAL A 165 -21.71 0.62 -5.33
CA VAL A 165 -20.93 0.74 -6.55
C VAL A 165 -21.89 1.06 -7.71
N ALA A 166 -21.73 2.25 -8.26
CA ALA A 166 -22.45 2.70 -9.44
C ALA A 166 -22.01 1.91 -10.67
N LYS A 167 -22.98 1.35 -11.40
CA LYS A 167 -22.82 0.77 -12.74
C LYS A 167 -23.17 1.83 -13.75
N LEU A 168 -22.18 2.22 -14.52
CA LEU A 168 -22.28 3.34 -15.44
C LEU A 168 -22.36 2.82 -16.87
N GLU A 169 -23.06 3.58 -17.72
CA GLU A 169 -22.89 3.43 -19.16
C GLU A 169 -21.41 3.67 -19.49
N PRO A 170 -20.75 2.76 -20.24
CA PRO A 170 -19.31 2.86 -20.46
C PRO A 170 -18.92 4.20 -21.09
N VAL A 171 -18.09 4.97 -20.38
CA VAL A 171 -17.64 6.30 -20.82
C VAL A 171 -16.12 6.39 -20.76
N PHE A 172 -15.49 7.08 -21.70
CA PHE A 172 -14.05 7.22 -21.76
C PHE A 172 -13.60 8.45 -20.97
N VAL A 173 -12.85 8.26 -19.88
CA VAL A 173 -12.38 9.34 -18.99
C VAL A 173 -10.91 9.14 -18.63
N GLY A 174 -10.05 10.12 -18.89
CA GLY A 174 -8.65 10.05 -18.49
C GLY A 174 -7.91 8.83 -19.06
N GLY A 175 -8.15 8.48 -20.32
CA GLY A 175 -7.43 7.41 -21.02
C GLY A 175 -7.89 5.98 -20.68
N VAL A 176 -9.04 5.80 -20.03
CA VAL A 176 -9.65 4.48 -19.77
C VAL A 176 -11.16 4.56 -19.92
N THR A 177 -11.77 3.45 -20.35
CA THR A 177 -13.23 3.29 -20.26
C THR A 177 -13.60 2.97 -18.82
N VAL A 178 -14.45 3.81 -18.23
CA VAL A 178 -15.02 3.64 -16.90
C VAL A 178 -16.44 3.13 -17.06
N SER A 179 -16.75 2.03 -16.38
CA SER A 179 -18.11 1.46 -16.28
C SER A 179 -18.55 1.25 -14.83
N ASN A 180 -17.69 1.57 -13.86
CA ASN A 180 -17.97 1.47 -12.43
C ASN A 180 -17.39 2.67 -11.70
N ALA A 181 -18.12 3.20 -10.73
CA ALA A 181 -17.63 4.23 -9.81
C ALA A 181 -18.09 3.94 -8.37
N THR A 182 -17.30 4.34 -7.39
CA THR A 182 -17.71 4.22 -5.98
C THR A 182 -18.71 5.31 -5.61
N LEU A 183 -19.72 4.95 -4.82
CA LEU A 183 -20.63 5.89 -4.15
C LEU A 183 -20.29 6.02 -2.65
N HIS A 184 -19.16 5.48 -2.21
CA HIS A 184 -18.65 5.50 -0.84
C HIS A 184 -19.55 4.81 0.20
N ASN A 185 -20.71 5.38 0.54
CA ASN A 185 -21.62 4.90 1.57
C ASN A 185 -23.05 5.47 1.39
N ALA A 186 -23.95 5.13 2.32
CA ALA A 186 -25.34 5.59 2.28
C ALA A 186 -25.48 7.12 2.41
N ASP A 187 -24.62 7.76 3.22
CA ASP A 187 -24.68 9.20 3.44
C ASP A 187 -24.28 9.98 2.19
N GLU A 188 -23.32 9.46 1.42
CA GLU A 188 -22.92 10.04 0.14
C GLU A 188 -24.00 9.90 -0.93
N ILE A 189 -24.71 8.77 -0.98
CA ILE A 189 -25.90 8.62 -1.85
C ILE A 189 -26.95 9.69 -1.50
N ALA A 190 -27.23 9.87 -0.21
CA ALA A 190 -28.19 10.87 0.26
C ALA A 190 -27.73 12.30 -0.03
N ARG A 191 -26.43 12.60 0.17
CA ARG A 191 -25.82 13.91 -0.12
C ARG A 191 -25.88 14.27 -1.60
N LEU A 192 -25.62 13.29 -2.48
CA LEU A 192 -25.69 13.47 -3.93
C LEU A 192 -27.14 13.51 -4.45
N GLY A 193 -28.10 12.94 -3.69
CA GLY A 193 -29.48 12.79 -4.13
C GLY A 193 -29.60 11.96 -5.41
N VAL A 194 -28.68 11.01 -5.60
CA VAL A 194 -28.51 10.25 -6.85
C VAL A 194 -29.57 9.15 -7.00
N MET A 195 -30.10 9.02 -8.20
CA MET A 195 -31.13 8.05 -8.59
C MET A 195 -30.63 7.19 -9.75
N VAL A 196 -31.02 5.92 -9.80
CA VAL A 196 -30.78 5.07 -10.98
C VAL A 196 -31.52 5.67 -12.17
N GLY A 197 -30.82 5.80 -13.30
CA GLY A 197 -31.27 6.53 -14.49
C GLY A 197 -30.74 7.98 -14.58
N ASP A 198 -30.10 8.50 -13.53
CA ASP A 198 -29.51 9.85 -13.59
C ASP A 198 -28.36 9.95 -14.59
N THR A 199 -28.25 11.11 -15.24
CA THR A 199 -26.98 11.53 -15.85
C THR A 199 -26.08 12.05 -14.73
N VAL A 200 -24.92 11.43 -14.54
CA VAL A 200 -23.95 11.78 -13.50
C VAL A 200 -22.66 12.32 -14.10
N ILE A 201 -22.05 13.28 -13.41
CA ILE A 201 -20.69 13.74 -13.70
C ILE A 201 -19.74 12.84 -12.95
N ILE A 202 -18.85 12.16 -13.67
CA ILE A 202 -17.82 11.33 -13.08
C ILE A 202 -16.46 11.95 -13.30
N ARG A 203 -15.56 11.74 -12.33
CA ARG A 203 -14.16 12.11 -12.46
C ARG A 203 -13.28 10.97 -12.02
N ARG A 204 -12.07 10.93 -12.57
CA ARG A 204 -11.04 9.99 -12.13
C ARG A 204 -10.07 10.69 -11.19
N ALA A 205 -10.24 10.50 -9.88
CA ALA A 205 -9.33 11.09 -8.90
C ALA A 205 -7.95 10.40 -8.96
N GLY A 206 -6.90 11.20 -9.17
CA GLY A 206 -5.51 10.75 -9.12
C GLY A 206 -5.15 9.62 -10.10
N ASP A 207 -5.86 9.50 -11.23
CA ASP A 207 -5.71 8.42 -12.23
C ASP A 207 -5.90 7.00 -11.69
N VAL A 208 -6.64 6.79 -10.59
CA VAL A 208 -6.85 5.43 -10.04
C VAL A 208 -8.33 5.05 -9.90
N ILE A 209 -9.11 5.77 -9.08
CA ILE A 209 -10.48 5.34 -8.75
C ILE A 209 -11.50 6.35 -9.30
N PRO A 210 -12.45 5.92 -10.15
CA PRO A 210 -13.55 6.76 -10.59
C PRO A 210 -14.56 7.03 -9.47
N GLN A 211 -15.02 8.28 -9.37
CA GLN A 211 -16.04 8.71 -8.41
C GLN A 211 -17.10 9.58 -9.10
N ILE A 212 -18.34 9.51 -8.61
CA ILE A 212 -19.39 10.45 -9.00
C ILE A 212 -19.17 11.76 -8.24
N VAL A 213 -19.21 12.88 -8.97
CA VAL A 213 -19.02 14.23 -8.43
C VAL A 213 -20.37 14.86 -8.09
N SER A 214 -21.30 14.77 -9.02
CA SER A 214 -22.62 15.37 -8.94
C SER A 214 -23.59 14.70 -9.92
N VAL A 215 -24.87 14.98 -9.71
CA VAL A 215 -25.96 14.63 -10.63
C VAL A 215 -26.27 15.84 -11.51
N VAL A 216 -26.58 15.60 -12.79
CA VAL A 216 -27.09 16.62 -13.71
C VAL A 216 -28.63 16.62 -13.60
N GLU A 217 -29.17 17.25 -12.56
CA GLU A 217 -30.60 17.21 -12.22
C GLU A 217 -31.51 17.64 -13.38
N SER A 218 -31.07 18.59 -14.20
CA SER A 218 -31.82 19.07 -15.38
C SER A 218 -32.01 18.00 -16.47
N ARG A 219 -31.28 16.89 -16.40
CA ARG A 219 -31.38 15.73 -17.31
C ARG A 219 -31.96 14.49 -16.63
N ARG A 220 -32.48 14.61 -15.40
CA ARG A 220 -33.11 13.49 -14.69
C ARG A 220 -34.35 13.03 -15.46
N PRO A 221 -34.41 11.76 -15.90
CA PRO A 221 -35.59 11.25 -16.57
C PRO A 221 -36.72 11.03 -15.56
N ALA A 222 -37.97 11.05 -16.04
CA ALA A 222 -39.15 10.96 -15.18
C ALA A 222 -39.32 9.57 -14.51
N ASP A 223 -38.69 8.54 -15.07
CA ASP A 223 -38.66 7.16 -14.57
C ASP A 223 -37.42 6.84 -13.71
N ALA A 224 -36.64 7.85 -13.33
CA ALA A 224 -35.52 7.67 -12.40
C ALA A 224 -36.01 7.10 -11.06
N SER A 225 -35.26 6.15 -10.50
CA SER A 225 -35.63 5.44 -9.28
C SER A 225 -34.64 5.66 -8.13
N PRO A 226 -35.12 5.81 -6.89
CA PRO A 226 -34.23 6.06 -5.75
C PRO A 226 -33.31 4.87 -5.49
N VAL A 227 -32.06 5.15 -5.14
CA VAL A 227 -31.11 4.11 -4.70
C VAL A 227 -31.47 3.71 -3.26
N ILE A 228 -32.05 2.52 -3.09
CA ILE A 228 -32.43 1.99 -1.78
C ILE A 228 -31.26 1.19 -1.20
N PHE A 229 -30.73 1.65 -0.06
CA PHE A 229 -29.69 0.91 0.65
C PHE A 229 -30.29 -0.36 1.28
N PRO A 230 -29.64 -1.54 1.12
CA PRO A 230 -30.21 -2.80 1.57
C PRO A 230 -30.30 -2.89 3.10
N THR A 231 -31.44 -3.37 3.61
CA THR A 231 -31.65 -3.73 5.03
C THR A 231 -31.16 -5.14 5.35
N GLU A 232 -30.97 -5.97 4.33
CA GLU A 232 -30.45 -7.35 4.41
C GLU A 232 -29.28 -7.52 3.45
N CYS A 233 -28.29 -8.31 3.84
CA CYS A 233 -27.08 -8.50 3.06
C CYS A 233 -27.43 -9.13 1.70
N PRO A 234 -27.01 -8.54 0.56
CA PRO A 234 -27.34 -9.05 -0.76
C PRO A 234 -26.71 -10.42 -1.08
N VAL A 235 -25.82 -10.93 -0.21
CA VAL A 235 -25.11 -12.20 -0.37
C VAL A 235 -25.67 -13.27 0.55
N CYS A 236 -25.83 -12.98 1.85
CA CYS A 236 -26.21 -13.97 2.86
C CYS A 236 -27.53 -13.68 3.56
N GLN A 237 -28.24 -12.61 3.17
CA GLN A 237 -29.53 -12.19 3.72
C GLN A 237 -29.53 -11.84 5.23
N SER A 238 -28.38 -11.95 5.92
CA SER A 238 -28.25 -11.48 7.30
C SER A 238 -28.52 -9.98 7.39
N LYS A 239 -29.02 -9.53 8.55
CA LYS A 239 -29.34 -8.13 8.81
C LYS A 239 -28.16 -7.20 8.51
N VAL A 240 -28.46 -6.08 7.87
CA VAL A 240 -27.51 -4.97 7.73
C VAL A 240 -27.69 -4.02 8.90
N GLU A 241 -26.60 -3.70 9.58
CA GLU A 241 -26.60 -2.75 10.68
C GLU A 241 -25.71 -1.56 10.35
N ARG A 242 -26.12 -0.38 10.81
CA ARG A 242 -25.30 0.82 10.82
C ARG A 242 -25.28 1.33 12.26
N ILE A 243 -24.12 1.24 12.90
CA ILE A 243 -23.91 1.70 14.26
C ILE A 243 -24.00 3.23 14.27
N GLU A 244 -24.67 3.79 15.28
CA GLU A 244 -24.79 5.24 15.43
C GLU A 244 -23.40 5.90 15.52
N GLY A 245 -23.18 6.95 14.73
CA GLY A 245 -21.87 7.62 14.60
C GLY A 245 -20.94 7.04 13.53
N GLU A 246 -21.26 5.87 12.95
CA GLU A 246 -20.50 5.31 11.83
C GLU A 246 -21.21 5.50 10.48
N ALA A 247 -20.48 5.99 9.46
CA ALA A 247 -21.02 6.16 8.11
C ALA A 247 -21.23 4.82 7.35
N VAL A 248 -20.53 3.75 7.76
CA VAL A 248 -20.48 2.47 7.04
C VAL A 248 -21.50 1.49 7.61
N ALA A 249 -22.44 1.07 6.78
CA ALA A 249 -23.35 -0.04 7.07
C ALA A 249 -22.66 -1.39 6.83
N ARG A 250 -22.95 -2.40 7.65
CA ARG A 250 -22.28 -3.70 7.63
C ARG A 250 -23.24 -4.87 7.70
N CYS A 251 -22.89 -5.94 7.00
CA CYS A 251 -23.49 -7.25 7.15
C CYS A 251 -23.09 -7.87 8.50
N THR A 252 -24.08 -8.23 9.30
CA THR A 252 -23.90 -8.93 10.60
C THR A 252 -23.57 -10.42 10.46
N GLY A 253 -23.62 -10.96 9.24
CA GLY A 253 -23.48 -12.39 8.98
C GLY A 253 -22.09 -12.96 9.25
N GLY A 254 -21.06 -12.15 9.51
CA GLY A 254 -19.71 -12.60 9.87
C GLY A 254 -19.24 -13.83 9.09
N LEU A 255 -18.95 -14.93 9.80
CA LEU A 255 -18.49 -16.21 9.25
C LEU A 255 -19.53 -16.94 8.36
N PHE A 256 -20.81 -16.68 8.56
CA PHE A 256 -21.88 -17.22 7.72
C PHE A 256 -21.91 -16.55 6.34
N CYS A 257 -21.46 -15.29 6.25
CA CYS A 257 -21.44 -14.57 4.99
C CYS A 257 -20.32 -15.06 4.07
N GLN A 258 -20.68 -15.74 2.97
CA GLN A 258 -19.71 -16.20 1.96
C GLN A 258 -18.85 -15.06 1.38
N ALA A 259 -19.40 -13.85 1.20
CA ALA A 259 -18.62 -12.72 0.72
C ALA A 259 -17.56 -12.26 1.73
N GLN A 260 -17.91 -12.18 3.01
CA GLN A 260 -16.93 -11.87 4.06
C GLN A 260 -15.84 -12.94 4.11
N ARG A 261 -16.21 -14.22 3.98
CA ARG A 261 -15.27 -15.34 3.91
C ARG A 261 -14.31 -15.24 2.73
N LYS A 262 -14.82 -15.00 1.51
CA LYS A 262 -13.99 -14.80 0.31
C LYS A 262 -13.01 -13.65 0.50
N GLU A 263 -13.48 -12.50 0.96
CA GLU A 263 -12.63 -11.32 1.16
C GLU A 263 -11.64 -11.49 2.32
N ALA A 264 -12.01 -12.21 3.39
CA ALA A 264 -11.12 -12.57 4.49
C ALA A 264 -9.99 -13.49 4.00
N LEU A 265 -10.32 -14.51 3.21
CA LEU A 265 -9.33 -15.41 2.61
C LEU A 265 -8.44 -14.68 1.62
N LYS A 266 -8.98 -13.81 0.74
CA LYS A 266 -8.19 -12.97 -0.17
C LYS A 266 -7.21 -12.09 0.57
N HIS A 267 -7.62 -11.49 1.68
CA HIS A 267 -6.74 -10.70 2.55
C HIS A 267 -5.66 -11.56 3.18
N PHE A 268 -6.04 -12.72 3.74
CA PHE A 268 -5.15 -13.65 4.42
C PHE A 268 -4.00 -14.12 3.50
N VAL A 269 -4.30 -14.41 2.23
CA VAL A 269 -3.29 -14.82 1.23
C VAL A 269 -2.58 -13.66 0.53
N SER A 270 -2.96 -12.41 0.82
CA SER A 270 -2.43 -11.24 0.12
C SER A 270 -0.93 -11.04 0.35
N ARG A 271 -0.28 -10.30 -0.56
CA ARG A 271 1.17 -10.04 -0.54
C ARG A 271 1.71 -9.46 0.77
N LYS A 272 0.90 -8.69 1.50
CA LYS A 272 1.28 -8.08 2.77
C LYS A 272 0.96 -8.97 3.99
N ALA A 273 0.12 -9.98 3.81
CA ALA A 273 -0.27 -10.95 4.83
C ALA A 273 0.61 -12.20 4.73
N LEU A 274 0.16 -13.33 4.20
CA LEU A 274 1.01 -14.52 4.04
C LEU A 274 1.68 -14.65 2.67
N ASP A 275 1.35 -13.80 1.69
CA ASP A 275 1.96 -13.80 0.34
C ASP A 275 1.94 -15.17 -0.36
N VAL A 276 0.74 -15.74 -0.49
CA VAL A 276 0.57 -17.04 -1.14
C VAL A 276 0.45 -16.86 -2.65
N ASP A 277 1.59 -17.00 -3.33
CA ASP A 277 1.65 -16.94 -4.79
C ASP A 277 0.72 -17.96 -5.46
N GLY A 278 -0.03 -17.49 -6.47
CA GLY A 278 -0.98 -18.33 -7.22
C GLY A 278 -2.36 -18.48 -6.56
N CYS A 279 -2.55 -18.06 -5.31
CA CYS A 279 -3.85 -18.04 -4.63
C CYS A 279 -4.64 -16.76 -4.95
N GLY A 280 -4.97 -16.56 -6.23
CA GLY A 280 -5.68 -15.37 -6.69
C GLY A 280 -7.16 -15.35 -6.32
N GLU A 281 -7.81 -14.20 -6.54
CA GLU A 281 -9.25 -13.99 -6.32
C GLU A 281 -10.14 -15.09 -6.93
N LYS A 282 -9.87 -15.51 -8.18
CA LYS A 282 -10.63 -16.57 -8.86
C LYS A 282 -10.42 -17.96 -8.28
N VAL A 283 -9.30 -18.20 -7.60
CA VAL A 283 -9.05 -19.48 -6.91
C VAL A 283 -9.83 -19.50 -5.61
N ILE A 284 -9.73 -18.44 -4.81
CA ILE A 284 -10.49 -18.29 -3.55
C ILE A 284 -12.01 -18.33 -3.80
N GLU A 285 -12.50 -17.62 -4.83
CA GLU A 285 -13.92 -17.66 -5.19
C GLU A 285 -14.39 -19.09 -5.42
N GLN A 286 -13.69 -19.86 -6.27
CA GLN A 286 -14.08 -21.24 -6.56
C GLN A 286 -13.96 -22.16 -5.34
N LEU A 287 -12.92 -22.00 -4.50
CA LEU A 287 -12.76 -22.79 -3.29
C LEU A 287 -13.92 -22.57 -2.31
N VAL A 288 -14.36 -21.32 -2.14
CA VAL A 288 -15.50 -20.99 -1.27
C VAL A 288 -16.83 -21.39 -1.92
N ASP A 289 -17.01 -21.15 -3.22
CA ASP A 289 -18.25 -21.47 -3.95
C ASP A 289 -18.52 -22.97 -4.01
N ARG A 290 -17.46 -23.79 -4.01
CA ARG A 290 -17.55 -25.25 -3.94
C ARG A 290 -17.47 -25.80 -2.52
N GLU A 291 -17.55 -24.92 -1.51
CA GLU A 291 -17.50 -25.25 -0.08
C GLU A 291 -16.26 -26.06 0.34
N MET A 292 -15.17 -25.93 -0.40
CA MET A 292 -13.91 -26.65 -0.16
C MET A 292 -13.08 -26.03 0.96
N VAL A 293 -13.32 -24.75 1.26
CA VAL A 293 -12.60 -23.96 2.25
C VAL A 293 -13.61 -23.10 3.02
N THR A 294 -13.61 -23.25 4.35
CA THR A 294 -14.46 -22.47 5.26
C THR A 294 -13.63 -21.48 6.06
N THR A 295 -12.47 -21.92 6.53
CA THR A 295 -11.54 -21.13 7.34
C THR A 295 -10.20 -20.98 6.63
N PRO A 296 -9.35 -20.01 7.04
CA PRO A 296 -8.00 -19.89 6.49
C PRO A 296 -7.14 -21.15 6.67
N ALA A 297 -7.34 -21.92 7.73
CA ALA A 297 -6.58 -23.13 8.00
C ALA A 297 -6.86 -24.25 6.96
N ASP A 298 -8.07 -24.31 6.43
CA ASP A 298 -8.45 -25.30 5.40
C ASP A 298 -7.59 -25.17 4.12
N LEU A 299 -7.09 -23.96 3.81
CA LEU A 299 -6.20 -23.75 2.68
C LEU A 299 -4.95 -24.64 2.78
N PHE A 300 -4.37 -24.78 3.97
CA PHE A 300 -3.15 -25.56 4.20
C PHE A 300 -3.39 -27.08 4.23
N ARG A 301 -4.66 -27.51 4.14
CA ARG A 301 -5.06 -28.93 4.04
C ARG A 301 -5.38 -29.35 2.62
N LEU A 302 -5.40 -28.42 1.67
CA LEU A 302 -5.68 -28.71 0.26
C LEU A 302 -4.58 -29.59 -0.33
N SER A 303 -5.00 -30.66 -1.03
CA SER A 303 -4.09 -31.47 -1.84
C SER A 303 -4.10 -31.00 -3.30
N ALA A 304 -3.00 -31.27 -4.02
CA ALA A 304 -2.91 -30.88 -5.43
C ALA A 304 -3.99 -31.55 -6.29
N GLY A 305 -4.42 -32.76 -5.94
CA GLY A 305 -5.53 -33.45 -6.61
C GLY A 305 -6.85 -32.71 -6.47
N VAL A 306 -7.15 -32.23 -5.26
CA VAL A 306 -8.36 -31.44 -4.95
C VAL A 306 -8.35 -30.10 -5.71
N VAL A 307 -7.21 -29.41 -5.72
CA VAL A 307 -7.05 -28.12 -6.42
C VAL A 307 -7.14 -28.25 -7.94
N THR A 308 -6.75 -29.41 -8.51
CA THR A 308 -6.84 -29.65 -9.96
C THR A 308 -8.29 -29.71 -10.46
N ALA A 309 -9.27 -29.92 -9.58
CA ALA A 309 -10.68 -29.86 -9.94
C ALA A 309 -11.17 -28.45 -10.27
N LEU A 310 -10.43 -27.40 -9.91
CA LEU A 310 -10.81 -26.01 -10.15
C LEU A 310 -10.63 -25.63 -11.63
N ASP A 311 -11.47 -24.71 -12.09
CA ASP A 311 -11.43 -24.23 -13.46
C ASP A 311 -10.14 -23.47 -13.71
N ARG A 312 -9.47 -23.82 -14.82
CA ARG A 312 -8.15 -23.30 -15.22
C ARG A 312 -7.00 -23.67 -14.28
N MET A 313 -7.16 -24.72 -13.46
CA MET A 313 -6.08 -25.31 -12.68
C MET A 313 -5.65 -26.65 -13.27
N GLY A 314 -4.45 -26.71 -13.83
CA GLY A 314 -3.83 -27.98 -14.23
C GLY A 314 -2.97 -28.58 -13.11
N PRO A 315 -2.52 -29.85 -13.23
CA PRO A 315 -1.72 -30.52 -12.20
C PRO A 315 -0.50 -29.71 -11.74
N LYS A 316 0.20 -29.07 -12.68
CA LYS A 316 1.38 -28.24 -12.39
C LYS A 316 1.04 -26.96 -11.62
N SER A 317 -0.05 -26.27 -11.96
CA SER A 317 -0.45 -25.05 -11.24
C SER A 317 -1.06 -25.38 -9.89
N ALA A 318 -1.76 -26.51 -9.78
CA ALA A 318 -2.26 -27.03 -8.51
C ALA A 318 -1.12 -27.37 -7.55
N GLN A 319 -0.10 -28.11 -8.01
CA GLN A 319 1.08 -28.40 -7.19
C GLN A 319 1.78 -27.12 -6.74
N LYS A 320 1.99 -26.17 -7.66
CA LYS A 320 2.59 -24.86 -7.31
C LYS A 320 1.82 -24.11 -6.23
N LEU A 321 0.49 -24.15 -6.25
CA LEU A 321 -0.31 -23.50 -5.22
C LEU A 321 -0.14 -24.19 -3.86
N VAL A 322 -0.15 -25.52 -3.83
CA VAL A 322 0.07 -26.29 -2.59
C VAL A 322 1.49 -26.06 -2.05
N ASP A 323 2.49 -26.01 -2.92
CA ASP A 323 3.87 -25.68 -2.54
C ASP A 323 3.96 -24.26 -1.97
N ALA A 324 3.29 -23.27 -2.60
CA ALA A 324 3.24 -21.90 -2.12
C ALA A 324 2.55 -21.79 -0.74
N LEU A 325 1.46 -22.54 -0.52
CA LEU A 325 0.81 -22.65 0.79
C LEU A 325 1.73 -23.30 1.82
N GLY A 326 2.50 -24.32 1.43
CA GLY A 326 3.52 -24.93 2.29
C GLY A 326 4.58 -23.94 2.73
N ASN A 327 5.12 -23.16 1.79
CA ASN A 327 6.14 -22.15 2.07
C ASN A 327 5.61 -21.00 2.93
N ALA A 328 4.35 -20.59 2.73
CA ALA A 328 3.72 -19.51 3.47
C ALA A 328 3.45 -19.83 4.97
N LYS A 329 3.71 -21.07 5.41
CA LYS A 329 3.67 -21.44 6.82
C LYS A 329 4.78 -20.77 7.62
N GLU A 330 5.91 -20.50 6.99
CA GLU A 330 6.99 -19.70 7.58
C GLU A 330 6.68 -18.21 7.35
N THR A 331 6.48 -17.46 8.42
CA THR A 331 6.08 -16.04 8.35
C THR A 331 6.69 -15.24 9.50
N THR A 332 6.20 -14.01 9.72
CA THR A 332 6.53 -13.19 10.90
C THR A 332 5.27 -12.95 11.74
N LEU A 333 5.42 -12.74 13.05
CA LEU A 333 4.29 -12.45 13.93
C LEU A 333 3.47 -11.24 13.43
N SER A 334 4.13 -10.18 12.96
CA SER A 334 3.47 -9.00 12.39
C SER A 334 2.59 -9.35 11.19
N ARG A 335 3.08 -10.19 10.28
CA ARG A 335 2.34 -10.63 9.09
C ARG A 335 1.21 -11.58 9.46
N PHE A 336 1.42 -12.45 10.45
CA PHE A 336 0.39 -13.33 10.98
C PHE A 336 -0.76 -12.52 11.61
N ILE A 337 -0.47 -11.60 12.54
CA ILE A 337 -1.48 -10.72 13.16
C ILE A 337 -2.24 -9.93 12.08
N TYR A 338 -1.52 -9.38 11.09
CA TYR A 338 -2.15 -8.67 9.98
C TYR A 338 -3.07 -9.60 9.18
N SER A 339 -2.67 -10.85 8.92
CA SER A 339 -3.45 -11.83 8.14
C SER A 339 -4.79 -12.20 8.78
N LEU A 340 -4.91 -12.14 10.11
CA LEU A 340 -6.15 -12.41 10.84
C LEU A 340 -7.27 -11.41 10.51
N GLY A 341 -6.93 -10.25 9.96
CA GLY A 341 -7.92 -9.28 9.49
C GLY A 341 -8.73 -8.61 10.61
N ILE A 342 -8.16 -8.52 11.82
CA ILE A 342 -8.75 -7.83 12.96
C ILE A 342 -9.10 -6.39 12.56
N ARG A 343 -10.30 -5.93 12.96
CA ARG A 343 -10.83 -4.62 12.57
C ARG A 343 -9.91 -3.49 13.06
N GLU A 344 -9.68 -2.48 12.21
CA GLU A 344 -8.73 -1.37 12.40
C GLU A 344 -7.24 -1.76 12.53
N VAL A 345 -6.89 -3.04 12.53
CA VAL A 345 -5.49 -3.49 12.63
C VAL A 345 -4.87 -3.52 11.22
N GLY A 346 -4.21 -2.41 10.88
CA GLY A 346 -3.41 -2.28 9.67
C GLY A 346 -2.02 -2.91 9.78
N GLU A 347 -1.25 -2.86 8.69
CA GLU A 347 0.13 -3.38 8.63
C GLU A 347 1.05 -2.77 9.70
N ALA A 348 0.98 -1.45 9.91
CA ALA A 348 1.78 -0.76 10.92
C ALA A 348 1.36 -1.15 12.35
N THR A 349 0.05 -1.17 12.61
CA THR A 349 -0.49 -1.57 13.91
C THR A 349 -0.14 -3.01 14.24
N ALA A 350 -0.23 -3.94 13.28
CA ALA A 350 0.16 -5.33 13.46
C ALA A 350 1.65 -5.47 13.80
N ALA A 351 2.52 -4.65 13.19
CA ALA A 351 3.93 -4.61 13.53
C ALA A 351 4.17 -4.07 14.95
N ASN A 352 3.49 -2.98 15.34
CA ASN A 352 3.60 -2.43 16.69
C ASN A 352 3.12 -3.44 17.75
N LEU A 353 2.01 -4.14 17.49
CA LEU A 353 1.49 -5.19 18.38
C LEU A 353 2.47 -6.35 18.51
N ALA A 354 3.03 -6.82 17.39
CA ALA A 354 4.02 -7.90 17.40
C ALA A 354 5.26 -7.52 18.23
N HIS A 355 5.76 -6.29 18.06
CA HIS A 355 6.94 -5.82 18.81
C HIS A 355 6.65 -5.56 20.28
N TYR A 356 5.47 -5.04 20.62
CA TYR A 356 5.12 -4.75 22.01
C TYR A 356 4.81 -6.01 22.81
N PHE A 357 4.07 -6.97 22.23
CA PHE A 357 3.68 -8.20 22.94
C PHE A 357 4.63 -9.38 22.75
N GLU A 358 5.48 -9.35 21.71
CA GLU A 358 6.54 -10.32 21.36
C GLU A 358 6.04 -11.73 20.97
N THR A 359 5.02 -12.22 21.66
CA THR A 359 4.39 -13.51 21.49
C THR A 359 2.91 -13.33 21.18
N LEU A 360 2.35 -14.30 20.45
CA LEU A 360 0.92 -14.31 20.17
C LEU A 360 0.11 -14.53 21.47
N GLU A 361 0.60 -15.36 22.38
CA GLU A 361 -0.02 -15.66 23.67
C GLU A 361 -0.18 -14.41 24.55
N ALA A 362 0.85 -13.56 24.62
CA ALA A 362 0.77 -12.29 25.35
C ALA A 362 -0.29 -11.37 24.74
N LEU A 363 -0.33 -11.25 23.41
CA LEU A 363 -1.35 -10.47 22.71
C LEU A 363 -2.77 -11.03 22.95
N MET A 364 -2.95 -12.35 22.90
CA MET A 364 -4.25 -13.01 23.10
C MET A 364 -4.81 -12.82 24.52
N THR A 365 -3.94 -12.63 25.51
CA THR A 365 -4.33 -12.48 26.91
C THR A 365 -4.37 -11.03 27.39
N ALA A 366 -3.88 -10.09 26.58
CA ALA A 366 -3.76 -8.67 26.91
C ALA A 366 -5.09 -8.03 27.37
N SER A 367 -5.00 -7.15 28.36
CA SER A 367 -6.11 -6.29 28.77
C SER A 367 -6.32 -5.15 27.78
N LYS A 368 -7.50 -4.49 27.82
CA LYS A 368 -7.75 -3.29 27.02
C LYS A 368 -6.74 -2.18 27.32
N ASP A 369 -6.35 -2.02 28.58
CA ASP A 369 -5.42 -0.98 29.01
C ASP A 369 -4.02 -1.23 28.43
N GLN A 370 -3.53 -2.48 28.48
CA GLN A 370 -2.25 -2.87 27.86
C GLN A 370 -2.26 -2.66 26.35
N LEU A 371 -3.39 -2.92 25.68
CA LEU A 371 -3.52 -2.67 24.25
C LEU A 371 -3.43 -1.18 23.91
N ILE A 372 -3.93 -0.28 24.76
CA ILE A 372 -3.88 1.18 24.56
C ILE A 372 -2.44 1.72 24.71
N GLU A 373 -1.58 1.03 25.47
CA GLU A 373 -0.18 1.43 25.61
C GLU A 373 0.64 1.23 24.32
N VAL A 374 0.15 0.42 23.38
CA VAL A 374 0.82 0.17 22.11
C VAL A 374 0.79 1.44 21.23
N PRO A 375 1.93 1.86 20.64
CA PRO A 375 1.95 2.99 19.72
C PRO A 375 0.92 2.86 18.59
N ASP A 376 0.21 3.96 18.32
CA ASP A 376 -0.88 4.05 17.33
C ASP A 376 -2.12 3.18 17.62
N VAL A 377 -2.30 2.68 18.85
CA VAL A 377 -3.51 1.97 19.28
C VAL A 377 -4.34 2.84 20.23
N GLY A 378 -5.54 3.22 19.79
CA GLY A 378 -6.53 3.93 20.62
C GLY A 378 -7.62 2.99 21.16
N GLU A 379 -8.53 3.53 21.99
CA GLU A 379 -9.61 2.76 22.65
C GLU A 379 -10.44 1.89 21.69
N ILE A 380 -10.76 2.41 20.50
CA ILE A 380 -11.55 1.69 19.49
C ILE A 380 -10.80 0.45 18.99
N VAL A 381 -9.52 0.61 18.64
CA VAL A 381 -8.68 -0.47 18.12
C VAL A 381 -8.43 -1.50 19.22
N ALA A 382 -8.12 -1.05 20.44
CA ALA A 382 -7.95 -1.91 21.61
C ALA A 382 -9.22 -2.73 21.90
N ALA A 383 -10.40 -2.13 21.82
CA ALA A 383 -11.66 -2.85 21.98
C ALA A 383 -11.87 -3.93 20.91
N HIS A 384 -11.54 -3.65 19.64
CA HIS A 384 -11.63 -4.65 18.57
C HIS A 384 -10.67 -5.82 18.76
N ILE A 385 -9.41 -5.55 19.15
CA ILE A 385 -8.42 -6.60 19.42
C ILE A 385 -8.85 -7.45 20.61
N PHE A 386 -9.22 -6.79 21.72
CA PHE A 386 -9.66 -7.47 22.94
C PHE A 386 -10.87 -8.36 22.66
N ASN A 387 -11.89 -7.84 21.97
CA ASN A 387 -13.08 -8.62 21.64
C ASN A 387 -12.74 -9.74 20.65
N PHE A 388 -11.83 -9.56 19.69
CA PHE A 388 -11.45 -10.61 18.75
C PHE A 388 -10.92 -11.87 19.45
N PHE A 389 -10.03 -11.72 20.43
CA PHE A 389 -9.50 -12.83 21.24
C PHE A 389 -10.44 -13.26 22.39
N ARG A 390 -11.54 -12.50 22.60
CA ARG A 390 -12.83 -12.83 23.23
C ARG A 390 -13.56 -14.06 22.72
N GLU A 391 -13.55 -14.18 21.40
CA GLU A 391 -14.52 -14.97 20.67
C GLU A 391 -13.99 -16.38 20.44
N GLU A 392 -14.71 -17.39 20.94
CA GLU A 392 -14.31 -18.80 20.86
C GLU A 392 -14.01 -19.25 19.43
N HIS A 393 -14.79 -18.77 18.45
CA HIS A 393 -14.60 -19.12 17.04
C HIS A 393 -13.30 -18.53 16.45
N ASN A 394 -12.89 -17.33 16.86
CA ASN A 394 -11.64 -16.73 16.40
C ASN A 394 -10.44 -17.45 17.02
N LEU A 395 -10.52 -17.77 18.31
CA LEU A 395 -9.52 -18.57 18.99
C LEU A 395 -9.35 -19.95 18.34
N ALA A 396 -10.46 -20.60 17.97
CA ALA A 396 -10.43 -21.87 17.25
C ALA A 396 -9.68 -21.74 15.91
N VAL A 397 -9.96 -20.70 15.11
CA VAL A 397 -9.24 -20.46 13.84
C VAL A 397 -7.74 -20.20 14.08
N VAL A 398 -7.39 -19.41 15.09
CA VAL A 398 -5.99 -19.12 15.42
C VAL A 398 -5.24 -20.39 15.82
N ASN A 399 -5.83 -21.23 16.67
CA ASN A 399 -5.24 -22.51 17.07
C ASN A 399 -5.12 -23.45 15.87
N ASP A 400 -6.16 -23.53 15.04
CA ASP A 400 -6.16 -24.40 13.86
C ASP A 400 -5.07 -24.00 12.85
N LEU A 401 -4.80 -22.70 12.72
CA LEU A 401 -3.68 -22.17 11.92
C LEU A 401 -2.31 -22.56 12.47
N ARG A 402 -2.16 -22.66 13.79
CA ARG A 402 -0.93 -23.17 14.42
C ARG A 402 -0.80 -24.68 14.21
N ASP A 403 -1.88 -25.42 14.32
CA ASP A 403 -1.91 -26.87 14.17
C ASP A 403 -1.54 -27.32 12.74
N VAL A 404 -1.89 -26.53 11.71
CA VAL A 404 -1.44 -26.77 10.34
C VAL A 404 0.04 -26.40 10.12
N GLY A 405 0.73 -25.87 11.12
CA GLY A 405 2.17 -25.66 11.16
C GLY A 405 2.63 -24.25 10.78
N ILE A 406 1.76 -23.24 10.83
CA ILE A 406 2.20 -21.85 10.68
C ILE A 406 3.06 -21.47 11.88
N HIS A 407 4.22 -20.89 11.61
CA HIS A 407 5.19 -20.50 12.62
C HIS A 407 5.98 -19.27 12.18
N TRP A 408 6.62 -18.64 13.16
CA TRP A 408 7.49 -17.48 13.00
C TRP A 408 8.63 -17.61 14.02
N PRO A 409 9.78 -16.95 13.78
CA PRO A 409 10.83 -16.90 14.77
C PRO A 409 10.37 -16.15 16.03
N ASP A 410 10.86 -16.57 17.19
CA ASP A 410 10.65 -15.84 18.44
C ASP A 410 11.20 -14.43 18.31
N ILE A 411 10.43 -13.45 18.79
CA ILE A 411 10.92 -12.08 18.90
C ILE A 411 11.77 -12.05 20.17
N GLU A 412 13.09 -12.01 19.99
CA GLU A 412 14.01 -11.88 21.11
C GLU A 412 13.71 -10.60 21.89
N LYS A 413 13.20 -10.79 23.11
CA LYS A 413 13.08 -9.75 24.11
C LYS A 413 14.43 -9.13 24.35
N VAL A 414 14.49 -7.80 24.34
CA VAL A 414 15.62 -7.13 24.93
C VAL A 414 15.17 -6.84 26.36
N ALA A 415 15.72 -7.61 27.30
CA ALA A 415 15.19 -7.76 28.65
C ALA A 415 14.92 -6.41 29.34
N ASP A 416 13.71 -6.23 29.90
CA ASP A 416 13.28 -5.03 30.65
C ASP A 416 14.12 -4.76 31.91
N ASP A 417 14.86 -5.77 32.40
CA ASP A 417 15.76 -5.68 33.56
C ASP A 417 17.24 -5.49 33.14
N VAL A 418 17.52 -5.45 31.84
CA VAL A 418 18.77 -4.91 31.34
C VAL A 418 18.47 -3.44 31.14
N GLU A 419 19.06 -2.58 31.97
CA GLU A 419 19.09 -1.14 31.74
C GLU A 419 19.53 -0.95 30.30
N LEU A 420 18.57 -0.70 29.42
CA LEU A 420 18.82 -0.77 28.00
C LEU A 420 19.77 0.37 27.72
N PRO A 421 21.01 0.12 27.24
CA PRO A 421 22.05 1.14 27.32
C PRO A 421 21.70 2.43 26.57
N PHE A 422 20.75 2.32 25.64
CA PHE A 422 20.18 3.39 24.84
C PHE A 422 18.69 3.64 25.07
N GLU A 423 18.08 3.15 26.15
CA GLU A 423 16.68 3.45 26.46
C GLU A 423 16.47 4.97 26.57
N GLY A 424 15.50 5.48 25.80
CA GLY A 424 15.23 6.92 25.71
C GLY A 424 16.31 7.73 24.96
N LYS A 425 17.44 7.12 24.57
CA LYS A 425 18.52 7.78 23.84
C LYS A 425 18.28 7.77 22.34
N THR A 426 18.64 8.86 21.69
CA THR A 426 18.57 9.02 20.24
C THR A 426 19.94 8.75 19.62
N VAL A 427 20.04 7.67 18.84
CA VAL A 427 21.28 7.26 18.18
C VAL A 427 21.19 7.56 16.69
N VAL A 428 22.28 8.04 16.08
CA VAL A 428 22.37 8.29 14.65
C VAL A 428 23.48 7.45 14.04
N LEU A 429 23.12 6.57 13.10
CA LEU A 429 24.07 5.88 12.26
C LEU A 429 24.55 6.83 11.15
N THR A 430 25.84 6.93 10.90
CA THR A 430 26.42 7.70 9.79
C THR A 430 27.64 6.97 9.23
N GLY A 431 27.96 7.22 7.96
CA GLY A 431 28.98 6.44 7.24
C GLY A 431 28.51 5.04 6.84
N SER A 432 29.41 4.33 6.17
CA SER A 432 29.24 2.96 5.70
C SER A 432 29.81 2.00 6.74
N LEU A 433 29.03 1.00 7.09
CA LEU A 433 29.40 -0.08 7.99
C LEU A 433 29.88 -1.25 7.12
N SER A 434 31.11 -1.71 7.36
CA SER A 434 31.83 -2.75 6.63
C SER A 434 31.50 -4.18 7.07
N GLN A 435 31.10 -4.35 8.33
CA GLN A 435 30.81 -5.63 8.98
C GLN A 435 29.31 -5.83 9.21
N LEU A 436 28.53 -4.77 9.45
CA LEU A 436 27.07 -4.83 9.59
C LEU A 436 26.38 -4.07 8.45
N SER A 437 25.27 -4.59 7.93
CA SER A 437 24.39 -3.77 7.09
C SER A 437 23.74 -2.68 7.95
N ARG A 438 23.38 -1.56 7.32
CA ARG A 438 22.71 -0.44 8.00
C ARG A 438 21.37 -0.84 8.60
N THR A 439 20.69 -1.83 8.01
CA THR A 439 19.44 -2.38 8.54
C THR A 439 19.73 -3.22 9.79
N GLU A 440 20.72 -4.11 9.76
CA GLU A 440 21.13 -4.90 10.92
C GLU A 440 21.62 -4.02 12.07
N ALA A 441 22.44 -3.00 11.80
CA ALA A 441 22.89 -2.05 12.82
C ALA A 441 21.74 -1.23 13.39
N LYS A 442 20.74 -0.88 12.57
CA LYS A 442 19.54 -0.19 13.02
C LYS A 442 18.69 -1.10 13.89
N GLU A 443 18.45 -2.33 13.47
CA GLU A 443 17.70 -3.33 14.24
C GLU A 443 18.41 -3.65 15.55
N ALA A 444 19.74 -3.78 15.55
CA ALA A 444 20.55 -4.00 16.75
C ALA A 444 20.48 -2.82 17.73
N LEU A 445 20.59 -1.58 17.25
CA LEU A 445 20.44 -0.39 18.10
C LEU A 445 19.01 -0.25 18.64
N GLN A 446 18.00 -0.54 17.81
CA GLN A 446 16.60 -0.56 18.25
C GLN A 446 16.34 -1.66 19.27
N LYS A 447 16.98 -2.83 19.11
CA LYS A 447 17.00 -3.88 20.13
C LYS A 447 17.58 -3.31 21.44
N LEU A 448 18.71 -2.60 21.40
CA LEU A 448 19.31 -1.95 22.59
C LEU A 448 18.53 -0.73 23.16
N GLY A 449 17.27 -0.52 22.77
CA GLY A 449 16.40 0.55 23.28
C GLY A 449 16.57 1.91 22.60
N ALA A 450 17.45 2.03 21.61
CA ALA A 450 17.75 3.30 20.95
C ALA A 450 16.63 3.74 20.01
N LYS A 451 16.31 5.03 20.06
CA LYS A 451 15.58 5.71 18.98
C LYS A 451 16.55 6.05 17.85
N VAL A 452 16.64 5.18 16.84
CA VAL A 452 17.51 5.42 15.69
C VAL A 452 16.91 6.47 14.75
N THR A 453 17.61 7.58 14.57
CA THR A 453 17.18 8.69 13.70
C THR A 453 18.18 8.99 12.60
N GLY A 454 17.72 9.67 11.54
CA GLY A 454 18.57 9.98 10.39
C GLY A 454 19.44 11.23 10.54
N SER A 455 19.25 12.04 11.59
CA SER A 455 19.80 13.39 11.71
C SER A 455 20.40 13.66 13.08
N VAL A 456 21.62 14.21 13.10
CA VAL A 456 22.27 14.69 14.34
C VAL A 456 21.67 16.03 14.75
N SER A 457 21.22 16.10 15.99
CA SER A 457 20.63 17.29 16.63
C SER A 457 21.14 17.42 18.07
N LYS A 458 20.81 18.51 18.77
CA LYS A 458 21.10 18.66 20.22
C LYS A 458 20.45 17.60 21.11
N LYS A 459 19.47 16.85 20.59
CA LYS A 459 18.79 15.74 21.29
C LYS A 459 19.37 14.38 20.91
N THR A 460 20.43 14.35 20.11
CA THR A 460 21.13 13.12 19.73
C THR A 460 22.17 12.82 20.81
N ASP A 461 22.11 11.61 21.35
CA ASP A 461 22.95 11.20 22.47
C ASP A 461 24.22 10.48 21.99
N LEU A 462 24.11 9.71 20.89
CA LEU A 462 25.24 8.99 20.30
C LEU A 462 25.19 9.03 18.77
N VAL A 463 26.37 9.10 18.15
CA VAL A 463 26.55 8.89 16.72
C VAL A 463 27.47 7.71 16.48
N VAL A 464 27.02 6.69 15.75
CA VAL A 464 27.90 5.61 15.28
C VAL A 464 28.37 5.97 13.87
N ALA A 465 29.68 6.13 13.73
CA ALA A 465 30.37 6.61 12.56
C ALA A 465 31.18 5.47 11.91
N GLY A 466 30.64 4.90 10.84
CA GLY A 466 31.39 4.02 9.94
C GLY A 466 32.34 4.78 9.02
N GLU A 467 32.92 4.07 8.05
CA GLU A 467 33.77 4.69 7.04
C GLU A 467 33.02 5.81 6.30
N ALA A 468 33.69 6.93 6.03
CA ALA A 468 33.11 8.11 5.40
C ALA A 468 31.89 8.72 6.15
N ALA A 469 31.92 8.74 7.49
CA ALA A 469 30.89 9.30 8.37
C ALA A 469 30.51 10.78 8.11
N GLY A 470 31.35 11.54 7.40
CA GLY A 470 31.02 12.80 6.74
C GLY A 470 30.50 13.91 7.68
N SER A 471 29.60 14.75 7.16
CA SER A 471 29.10 15.97 7.83
C SER A 471 28.36 15.71 9.14
N LYS A 472 27.83 14.51 9.36
CA LYS A 472 27.16 14.13 10.62
C LYS A 472 28.16 13.86 11.74
N LEU A 473 29.33 13.31 11.42
CA LEU A 473 30.43 13.18 12.37
C LEU A 473 30.94 14.56 12.80
N THR A 474 31.17 15.46 11.83
CA THR A 474 31.58 16.84 12.12
C THR A 474 30.55 17.55 12.99
N LYS A 475 29.26 17.42 12.67
CA LYS A 475 28.17 18.02 13.44
C LYS A 475 28.04 17.42 14.85
N ALA A 476 28.32 16.13 15.02
CA ALA A 476 28.36 15.49 16.33
C ALA A 476 29.49 16.06 17.19
N GLN A 477 30.68 16.22 16.60
CA GLN A 477 31.84 16.81 17.24
C GLN A 477 31.60 18.28 17.64
N GLU A 478 30.99 19.09 16.77
CA GLU A 478 30.64 20.49 17.05
C GLU A 478 29.63 20.64 18.19
N LEU A 479 28.72 19.69 18.32
CA LEU A 479 27.69 19.68 19.37
C LEU A 479 28.14 18.96 20.65
N GLY A 480 29.36 18.42 20.68
CA GLY A 480 29.89 17.66 21.83
C GLY A 480 29.16 16.34 22.09
N ILE A 481 28.61 15.73 21.04
CA ILE A 481 27.86 14.47 21.12
C ILE A 481 28.83 13.30 21.02
N GLU A 482 28.57 12.24 21.78
CA GLU A 482 29.41 11.04 21.80
C GLU A 482 29.45 10.37 20.42
N VAL A 483 30.62 9.88 20.01
CA VAL A 483 30.84 9.23 18.71
C VAL A 483 31.51 7.88 18.91
N TRP A 484 30.91 6.83 18.36
CA TRP A 484 31.49 5.49 18.28
C TRP A 484 31.85 5.14 16.85
N ASP A 485 32.86 4.31 16.63
CA ASP A 485 33.09 3.65 15.35
C ASP A 485 32.29 2.34 15.22
N GLU A 486 32.35 1.73 14.04
CA GLU A 486 31.66 0.46 13.78
C GLU A 486 32.13 -0.67 14.71
N GLN A 487 33.43 -0.76 14.98
CA GLN A 487 33.99 -1.83 15.80
C GLN A 487 33.51 -1.68 17.25
N GLN A 488 33.43 -0.45 17.76
CA GLN A 488 32.89 -0.14 19.08
C GLN A 488 31.41 -0.52 19.21
N LEU A 489 30.60 -0.34 18.16
CA LEU A 489 29.22 -0.83 18.16
C LEU A 489 29.18 -2.36 18.24
N ILE A 490 30.01 -3.06 17.48
CA ILE A 490 30.06 -4.52 17.44
C ILE A 490 30.55 -5.10 18.76
N ASP A 491 31.63 -4.54 19.32
CA ASP A 491 32.19 -4.93 20.61
C ASP A 491 31.16 -4.69 21.74
N PHE A 492 30.36 -3.63 21.62
CA PHE A 492 29.27 -3.34 22.55
C PHE A 492 28.10 -4.31 22.42
N MET A 493 27.78 -4.75 21.20
CA MET A 493 26.75 -5.77 20.94
C MET A 493 27.15 -7.18 21.39
N GLN A 494 28.45 -7.45 21.56
CA GLN A 494 29.00 -8.75 21.97
C GLN A 494 29.23 -8.87 23.49
N ARG A 495 29.05 -7.77 24.23
CA ARG A 495 29.02 -7.74 25.71
C ARG A 495 27.64 -8.13 26.22
#